data_AF-A0ABD0MRJ0-F1
#
_entry.id   AF-A0ABD0MRJ0-F1
#
_cell.length_a   1.000
_cell.length_b   1.000
_cell.length_c   1.000
_cell.angle_alpha   90.00
_cell.angle_beta   90.00
_cell.angle_gamma   90.00
#
_symmetry.space_group_name_H-M   'P 1'
#
loop_
_entity.id
_entity.type
_entity.pdbx_description
1 polymer ?
#
loop_
_entity_poly.entity_id
_entity_poly.type
_entity_poly.pdbx_seq_one_letter_code
_entity_poly.pdbx_strand_id
1 'polypeptide(L)'
;RAASLLPIAASSDGCQGIINSMHQDEVSFHVRNDALICKYGESLYAKHVHLTELGRFMVVSKELDKTVSGLEDLCTPAKFQFVNVAKHLTQFSPRKNEYGQPSTAVKIGFCLKGAVEVLIGQALMNEDDLSEKKAKKFFELLEKNWRNSVSITAHQTLQEKKWNKDDDIPLTKNVIALRDHLRMVEDDARAKLTQQMNLSAYKNLNETVLAQVIIFNKRREGEASRLTLDTYKKASTNTVNEDIYSTFYSTGVCTVLETGEEFQQISYIKNK
;
A
#
# COMPACT_ATOMS: atom_id res chain seq x y z
N ARG A 1 10.27 8.66 22.09
CA ARG A 1 11.48 8.10 22.78
C ARG A 1 11.14 7.28 24.02
N ALA A 2 10.04 7.53 24.75
CA ALA A 2 9.66 6.70 25.90
C ALA A 2 9.15 5.29 25.52
N ALA A 3 8.48 5.15 24.36
CA ALA A 3 7.90 3.87 23.92
C ALA A 3 8.95 2.75 23.68
N SER A 4 10.19 3.09 23.33
CA SER A 4 11.26 2.13 23.06
C SER A 4 11.89 1.51 24.32
N LEU A 5 11.51 1.98 25.52
CA LEU A 5 12.04 1.50 26.80
C LEU A 5 11.16 0.43 27.46
N LEU A 6 10.00 0.13 26.87
CA LEU A 6 9.07 -0.86 27.42
C LEU A 6 9.28 -2.25 26.83
N PRO A 7 9.04 -3.31 27.61
CA PRO A 7 9.03 -4.68 27.11
C PRO A 7 8.07 -4.82 25.93
N ILE A 8 8.52 -5.47 24.87
CA ILE A 8 7.67 -5.76 23.71
C ILE A 8 6.94 -7.08 23.98
N ALA A 9 5.62 -7.10 23.87
CA ALA A 9 4.82 -8.31 24.07
C ALA A 9 5.00 -9.35 22.93
N ALA A 10 5.64 -8.98 21.82
CA ALA A 10 6.02 -9.88 20.74
C ALA A 10 7.19 -10.80 21.14
N SER A 11 7.02 -12.07 20.83
CA SER A 11 7.98 -13.14 21.13
C SER A 11 9.00 -13.34 20.01
N SER A 12 8.68 -12.99 18.75
CA SER A 12 9.59 -13.18 17.61
C SER A 12 10.44 -11.95 17.27
N ASP A 13 11.72 -12.19 16.94
CA ASP A 13 12.68 -11.16 16.49
C ASP A 13 12.18 -10.38 15.26
N GLY A 14 11.47 -11.06 14.35
CA GLY A 14 10.89 -10.44 13.16
C GLY A 14 9.82 -9.40 13.49
N CYS A 15 8.89 -9.74 14.39
CA CYS A 15 7.85 -8.80 14.84
C CYS A 15 8.44 -7.66 15.67
N GLN A 16 9.45 -7.94 16.50
CA GLN A 16 10.17 -6.89 17.24
C GLN A 16 10.89 -5.92 16.31
N GLY A 17 11.57 -6.41 15.26
CA GLY A 17 12.18 -5.57 14.24
C GLY A 17 11.16 -4.65 13.56
N ILE A 18 9.97 -5.20 13.26
CA ILE A 18 8.85 -4.46 12.68
C ILE A 18 8.38 -3.32 13.58
N ILE A 19 8.18 -3.61 14.87
CA ILE A 19 7.71 -2.65 15.87
C ILE A 19 8.78 -1.58 16.16
N ASN A 20 10.05 -1.96 16.14
CA ASN A 20 11.17 -1.04 16.35
C ASN A 20 11.36 -0.07 15.19
N SER A 21 11.01 -0.46 13.95
CA SER A 21 11.05 0.44 12.80
C SER A 21 9.84 1.40 12.73
N MET A 22 8.80 1.19 13.55
CA MET A 22 7.65 2.11 13.61
C MET A 22 8.08 3.48 14.16
N HIS A 23 7.33 4.51 13.83
CA HIS A 23 7.49 5.80 14.50
C HIS A 23 7.18 5.63 15.99
N GLN A 24 8.07 6.08 16.88
CA GLN A 24 7.98 5.81 18.31
C GLN A 24 7.05 6.81 19.01
N ASP A 25 5.76 6.69 18.71
CA ASP A 25 4.63 7.47 19.18
C ASP A 25 3.66 6.64 20.05
N GLU A 26 2.51 7.23 20.39
CA GLU A 26 1.43 6.58 21.15
C GLU A 26 0.90 5.32 20.46
N VAL A 27 0.83 5.30 19.13
CA VAL A 27 0.40 4.13 18.35
C VAL A 27 1.37 2.97 18.58
N SER A 28 2.67 3.22 18.44
CA SER A 28 3.69 2.20 18.69
C SER A 28 3.67 1.69 20.14
N PHE A 29 3.36 2.55 21.10
CA PHE A 29 3.20 2.18 22.50
C PHE A 29 2.04 1.19 22.70
N HIS A 30 0.89 1.44 22.07
CA HIS A 30 -0.23 0.50 22.15
C HIS A 30 0.07 -0.82 21.46
N VAL A 31 0.74 -0.80 20.31
CA VAL A 31 1.15 -2.03 19.62
C VAL A 31 2.10 -2.85 20.48
N ARG A 32 3.12 -2.22 21.08
CA ARG A 32 4.14 -2.89 21.92
C ARG A 32 3.54 -3.61 23.13
N ASN A 33 2.53 -3.00 23.75
CA ASN A 33 1.94 -3.50 25.01
C ASN A 33 0.76 -4.46 24.78
N ASP A 34 0.28 -4.60 23.55
CA ASP A 34 -0.87 -5.45 23.24
C ASP A 34 -0.41 -6.82 22.72
N ALA A 35 -0.64 -7.85 23.54
CA ALA A 35 -0.23 -9.21 23.23
C ALA A 35 -0.90 -9.76 21.96
N LEU A 36 -2.18 -9.46 21.75
CA LEU A 36 -2.93 -9.98 20.60
C LEU A 36 -2.46 -9.31 19.31
N ILE A 37 -2.24 -8.00 19.32
CA ILE A 37 -1.68 -7.27 18.17
C ILE A 37 -0.29 -7.80 17.85
N CYS A 38 0.56 -8.02 18.84
CA CYS A 38 1.89 -8.58 18.64
C CYS A 38 1.83 -9.97 17.99
N LYS A 39 1.01 -10.88 18.52
CA LYS A 39 0.80 -12.24 17.98
C LYS A 39 0.23 -12.22 16.56
N TYR A 40 -0.66 -11.27 16.25
CA TYR A 40 -1.13 -11.05 14.88
C TYR A 40 -0.02 -10.54 13.95
N GLY A 41 0.87 -9.69 14.44
CA GLY A 41 2.06 -9.27 13.69
C GLY A 41 2.99 -10.43 13.34
N GLU A 42 3.14 -11.39 14.26
CA GLU A 42 3.95 -12.59 14.06
C GLU A 42 3.39 -13.49 12.95
N SER A 43 2.08 -13.65 12.88
CA SER A 43 1.45 -14.47 11.82
C SER A 43 1.55 -13.85 10.43
N LEU A 44 1.77 -12.54 10.34
CA LEU A 44 1.81 -11.79 9.08
C LEU A 44 3.19 -11.68 8.41
N TYR A 45 4.26 -12.22 9.02
CA TYR A 45 5.64 -12.30 8.51
C TYR A 45 6.00 -11.17 7.49
N ALA A 46 6.30 -9.96 8.00
CA ALA A 46 6.85 -8.79 7.28
C ALA A 46 5.91 -7.66 6.81
N LYS A 47 4.64 -7.58 7.25
CA LYS A 47 3.74 -6.45 6.88
C LYS A 47 3.52 -5.45 8.03
N HIS A 48 4.37 -4.41 8.11
CA HIS A 48 4.30 -3.34 9.13
C HIS A 48 2.99 -2.55 9.16
N VAL A 49 2.34 -2.41 8.00
CA VAL A 49 1.20 -1.51 7.82
C VAL A 49 0.08 -1.93 8.79
N HIS A 50 -0.30 -3.21 8.81
CA HIS A 50 -1.43 -3.74 9.57
C HIS A 50 -1.35 -3.53 11.08
N LEU A 51 -0.15 -3.60 11.67
CA LEU A 51 0.03 -3.35 13.10
C LEU A 51 -0.26 -1.88 13.47
N THR A 52 0.09 -0.97 12.57
CA THR A 52 -0.13 0.46 12.77
C THR A 52 -1.62 0.79 12.79
N GLU A 53 -2.43 0.16 11.92
CA GLU A 53 -3.87 0.39 11.92
C GLU A 53 -4.55 -0.14 13.19
N LEU A 54 -4.13 -1.29 13.72
CA LEU A 54 -4.64 -1.79 15.02
C LEU A 54 -4.18 -0.91 16.19
N GLY A 55 -2.95 -0.42 16.18
CA GLY A 55 -2.48 0.52 17.19
C GLY A 55 -3.31 1.81 17.24
N ARG A 56 -3.60 2.40 16.06
CA ARG A 56 -4.48 3.58 15.95
C ARG A 56 -5.90 3.27 16.44
N PHE A 57 -6.41 2.08 16.12
CA PHE A 57 -7.70 1.62 16.60
C PHE A 57 -7.73 1.51 18.13
N MET A 58 -6.66 1.04 18.76
CA MET A 58 -6.56 0.93 20.21
C MET A 58 -6.49 2.30 20.91
N VAL A 59 -5.81 3.29 20.34
CA VAL A 59 -5.83 4.66 20.87
C VAL A 59 -7.26 5.16 21.00
N VAL A 60 -8.02 5.14 19.91
CA VAL A 60 -9.42 5.61 19.89
C VAL A 60 -10.32 4.74 20.78
N SER A 61 -10.08 3.43 20.84
CA SER A 61 -10.84 2.53 21.72
C SER A 61 -10.69 2.92 23.19
N LYS A 62 -9.48 3.25 23.64
CA LYS A 62 -9.20 3.67 25.02
C LYS A 62 -9.62 5.10 25.32
N GLU A 63 -9.77 5.94 24.30
CA GLU A 63 -10.40 7.25 24.44
C GLU A 63 -11.90 7.11 24.74
N LEU A 64 -12.59 6.23 24.01
CA LEU A 64 -14.04 6.03 24.11
C LEU A 64 -14.46 5.14 25.29
N ASP A 65 -13.65 4.13 25.65
CA ASP A 65 -13.90 3.24 26.79
C ASP A 65 -12.60 3.02 27.59
N LYS A 66 -12.53 3.64 28.77
CA LYS A 66 -11.37 3.54 29.67
C LYS A 66 -11.17 2.16 30.29
N THR A 67 -12.16 1.26 30.18
CA THR A 67 -12.04 -0.13 30.67
C THR A 67 -11.28 -1.04 29.70
N VAL A 68 -10.97 -0.57 28.49
CA VAL A 68 -10.26 -1.34 27.47
C VAL A 68 -8.76 -1.32 27.77
N SER A 69 -8.21 -2.49 28.08
CA SER A 69 -6.77 -2.66 28.32
C SER A 69 -6.04 -3.12 27.06
N GLY A 70 -6.65 -4.02 26.28
CA GLY A 70 -6.10 -4.59 25.05
C GLY A 70 -7.17 -4.95 24.02
N LEU A 71 -6.73 -5.36 22.82
CA LEU A 71 -7.61 -5.70 21.71
C LEU A 71 -8.51 -6.90 22.01
N GLU A 72 -8.04 -7.82 22.85
CA GLU A 72 -8.81 -8.98 23.31
C GLU A 72 -10.10 -8.57 24.05
N ASP A 73 -10.05 -7.50 24.85
CA ASP A 73 -11.23 -6.98 25.57
C ASP A 73 -12.36 -6.56 24.61
N LEU A 74 -11.97 -6.06 23.44
CA LEU A 74 -12.87 -5.63 22.37
C LEU A 74 -13.42 -6.81 21.56
N CYS A 75 -12.79 -7.98 21.62
CA CYS A 75 -13.20 -9.20 20.93
C CYS A 75 -14.35 -9.92 21.66
N THR A 76 -15.27 -9.16 22.26
CA THR A 76 -16.43 -9.68 22.99
C THR A 76 -17.73 -9.13 22.38
N PRO A 77 -18.75 -9.98 22.15
CA PRO A 77 -20.04 -9.54 21.61
C PRO A 77 -20.72 -8.41 22.38
N ALA A 78 -20.50 -8.33 23.69
CA ALA A 78 -21.10 -7.33 24.57
C ALA A 78 -20.55 -5.91 24.34
N LYS A 79 -19.29 -5.80 23.86
CA LYS A 79 -18.64 -4.52 23.58
C LYS A 79 -18.72 -4.16 22.09
N PHE A 80 -19.94 -4.14 21.55
CA PHE A 80 -20.24 -3.78 20.15
C PHE A 80 -20.01 -2.29 19.85
N GLN A 81 -18.88 -1.74 20.27
CA GLN A 81 -18.48 -0.36 20.01
C GLN A 81 -17.45 -0.26 18.88
N PHE A 82 -16.95 -1.39 18.35
CA PHE A 82 -15.89 -1.40 17.33
C PHE A 82 -16.24 -0.65 16.05
N VAL A 83 -17.51 -0.66 15.63
CA VAL A 83 -17.98 0.13 14.48
C VAL A 83 -17.88 1.63 14.77
N ASN A 84 -18.22 2.06 15.98
CA ASN A 84 -18.17 3.46 16.38
C ASN A 84 -16.73 3.93 16.52
N VAL A 85 -15.86 3.13 17.12
CA VAL A 85 -14.40 3.37 17.17
C VAL A 85 -13.86 3.55 15.74
N ALA A 86 -14.20 2.62 14.84
CA ALA A 86 -13.75 2.68 13.46
C ALA A 86 -14.24 3.94 12.74
N LYS A 87 -15.52 4.27 12.89
CA LYS A 87 -16.11 5.50 12.33
C LYS A 87 -15.44 6.77 12.85
N HIS A 88 -15.15 6.83 14.15
CA HIS A 88 -14.44 7.95 14.75
C HIS A 88 -13.01 8.07 14.20
N LEU A 89 -12.24 6.98 14.22
CA LEU A 89 -10.87 6.94 13.72
C LEU A 89 -10.77 7.34 12.24
N THR A 90 -11.75 6.92 11.43
CA THR A 90 -11.72 7.12 9.97
C THR A 90 -12.48 8.36 9.51
N GLN A 91 -12.89 9.20 10.47
CA GLN A 91 -13.56 10.48 10.25
C GLN A 91 -14.83 10.32 9.41
N PHE A 92 -15.68 9.38 9.82
CA PHE A 92 -16.98 9.17 9.18
C PHE A 92 -17.86 10.40 9.41
N SER A 93 -18.44 10.94 8.34
CA SER A 93 -19.41 12.03 8.37
C SER A 93 -20.82 11.48 8.19
N PRO A 94 -21.66 11.46 9.24
CA PRO A 94 -23.04 10.99 9.12
C PRO A 94 -23.88 11.83 8.16
N ARG A 95 -23.55 13.12 7.99
CA ARG A 95 -24.28 14.03 7.09
C ARG A 95 -24.08 13.69 5.62
N LYS A 96 -22.86 13.31 5.24
CA LYS A 96 -22.50 12.96 3.85
C LYS A 96 -22.55 11.46 3.60
N ASN A 97 -22.64 10.65 4.66
CA ASN A 97 -22.44 9.20 4.60
C ASN A 97 -21.10 8.83 3.93
N GLU A 98 -20.03 9.52 4.31
CA GLU A 98 -18.71 9.38 3.70
C GLU A 98 -17.61 9.28 4.76
N TYR A 99 -16.51 8.62 4.41
CA TYR A 99 -15.32 8.54 5.25
C TYR A 99 -14.23 9.53 4.83
N GLY A 100 -13.64 10.23 5.81
CA GLY A 100 -12.42 11.02 5.58
C GLY A 100 -11.25 10.14 5.15
N GLN A 101 -11.10 8.98 5.79
CA GLN A 101 -10.03 8.01 5.53
C GLN A 101 -10.60 6.62 5.16
N PRO A 102 -11.22 6.46 3.97
CA PRO A 102 -11.94 5.25 3.62
C PRO A 102 -11.02 4.03 3.42
N SER A 103 -9.79 4.21 2.92
CA SER A 103 -8.81 3.11 2.84
C SER A 103 -8.48 2.53 4.22
N THR A 104 -8.33 3.40 5.22
CA THR A 104 -8.09 2.98 6.61
C THR A 104 -9.28 2.20 7.16
N ALA A 105 -10.51 2.65 6.88
CA ALA A 105 -11.73 1.94 7.29
C ALA A 105 -11.80 0.50 6.77
N VAL A 106 -11.44 0.28 5.50
CA VAL A 106 -11.38 -1.07 4.93
C VAL A 106 -10.30 -1.92 5.61
N LYS A 107 -9.10 -1.35 5.81
CA LYS A 107 -7.97 -2.05 6.42
C LYS A 107 -8.24 -2.47 7.87
N ILE A 108 -8.87 -1.61 8.68
CA ILE A 108 -9.16 -1.94 10.09
C ILE A 108 -9.98 -3.23 10.17
N GLY A 109 -11.01 -3.38 9.34
CA GLY A 109 -11.84 -4.58 9.33
C GLY A 109 -11.04 -5.84 8.99
N PHE A 110 -10.16 -5.74 7.99
CA PHE A 110 -9.26 -6.83 7.63
C PHE A 110 -8.33 -7.21 8.79
N CYS A 111 -7.74 -6.21 9.46
CA CYS A 111 -6.82 -6.46 10.57
C CYS A 111 -7.53 -7.05 11.78
N LEU A 112 -8.73 -6.56 12.12
CA LEU A 112 -9.54 -7.08 13.21
C LEU A 112 -9.92 -8.55 12.98
N LYS A 113 -10.33 -8.92 11.76
CA LYS A 113 -10.62 -10.31 11.40
C LYS A 113 -9.42 -11.21 11.66
N GLY A 114 -8.26 -10.82 11.12
CA GLY A 114 -7.03 -11.59 11.31
C GLY A 114 -6.58 -11.69 12.77
N ALA A 115 -6.74 -10.63 13.57
CA ALA A 115 -6.44 -10.67 14.99
C ALA A 115 -7.37 -11.64 15.75
N VAL A 116 -8.66 -11.65 15.43
CA VAL A 116 -9.63 -12.57 16.05
C VAL A 116 -9.37 -14.01 15.63
N GLU A 117 -8.96 -14.27 14.39
CA GLU A 117 -8.56 -15.62 13.94
C GLU A 117 -7.35 -16.13 14.75
N VAL A 118 -6.37 -15.26 15.02
CA VAL A 118 -5.24 -15.59 15.89
C VAL A 118 -5.70 -15.89 17.32
N LEU A 119 -6.66 -15.12 17.85
CA LEU A 119 -7.24 -15.37 19.17
C LEU A 119 -7.96 -16.72 19.23
N ILE A 120 -8.76 -17.06 18.21
CA ILE A 120 -9.43 -18.38 18.10
C ILE A 120 -8.38 -19.49 18.06
N GLY A 121 -7.33 -19.34 17.26
CA GLY A 121 -6.24 -20.32 17.18
C GLY A 121 -5.55 -20.55 18.52
N GLN A 122 -5.34 -19.49 19.31
CA GLN A 122 -4.74 -19.60 20.65
C GLN A 122 -5.65 -20.28 21.65
N ALA A 123 -6.95 -19.96 21.63
CA ALA A 123 -7.91 -20.63 22.50
C ALA A 123 -7.98 -22.14 22.20
N LEU A 124 -7.95 -22.52 20.92
CA LEU A 124 -7.90 -23.92 20.48
C LEU A 124 -6.62 -24.63 20.94
N MET A 125 -5.45 -24.00 20.80
CA MET A 125 -4.17 -24.57 21.25
C MET A 125 -4.10 -24.77 22.77
N ASN A 126 -4.81 -23.94 23.53
CA ASN A 126 -4.83 -23.97 24.99
C ASN A 126 -6.01 -24.74 25.58
N GLU A 127 -6.85 -25.35 24.74
CA GLU A 127 -8.08 -26.05 25.16
C GLU A 127 -9.05 -25.16 25.99
N ASP A 128 -9.10 -23.86 25.69
CA ASP A 128 -10.00 -22.89 26.33
C ASP A 128 -11.30 -22.70 25.54
N ASP A 129 -12.26 -23.59 25.79
CA ASP A 129 -13.58 -23.61 25.13
C ASP A 129 -14.36 -22.29 25.32
N LEU A 130 -14.21 -21.63 26.46
CA LEU A 130 -14.97 -20.41 26.77
C LEU A 130 -14.48 -19.24 25.94
N SER A 131 -13.16 -19.06 25.87
CA SER A 131 -12.53 -18.00 25.07
C SER A 131 -12.73 -18.26 23.58
N GLU A 132 -12.60 -19.52 23.15
CA GLU A 132 -12.86 -19.92 21.76
C GLU A 132 -14.30 -19.54 21.33
N LYS A 133 -15.30 -19.94 22.14
CA LYS A 133 -16.71 -19.66 21.84
C LYS A 133 -17.02 -18.17 21.80
N LYS A 134 -16.40 -17.37 22.68
CA LYS A 134 -16.55 -15.90 22.68
C LYS A 134 -15.93 -15.29 21.42
N ALA A 135 -14.70 -15.67 21.08
CA ALA A 135 -13.99 -15.15 19.92
C ALA A 135 -14.70 -15.53 18.60
N LYS A 136 -15.18 -16.77 18.47
CA LYS A 136 -15.98 -17.21 17.31
C LYS A 136 -17.28 -16.41 17.14
N LYS A 137 -18.01 -16.16 18.24
CA LYS A 137 -19.22 -15.31 18.21
C LYS A 137 -18.89 -13.88 17.80
N PHE A 138 -17.78 -13.32 18.30
CA PHE A 138 -17.33 -11.99 17.92
C PHE A 138 -16.94 -11.94 16.43
N PHE A 139 -16.21 -12.93 15.93
CA PHE A 139 -15.85 -13.04 14.52
C PHE A 139 -17.09 -13.03 13.62
N GLU A 140 -18.11 -13.82 13.96
CA GLU A 140 -19.36 -13.87 13.22
C GLU A 140 -20.09 -12.53 13.22
N LEU A 141 -20.12 -11.83 14.35
CA LEU A 141 -20.67 -10.48 14.45
C LEU A 141 -19.88 -9.47 13.61
N LEU A 142 -18.56 -9.57 13.60
CA LEU A 142 -17.68 -8.72 12.80
C LEU A 142 -17.96 -8.95 11.30
N GLU A 143 -17.99 -10.19 10.82
CA GLU A 143 -18.31 -10.51 9.42
C GLU A 143 -19.67 -9.95 9.00
N LYS A 144 -20.73 -10.21 9.79
CA LYS A 144 -22.10 -9.82 9.47
C LYS A 144 -22.29 -8.30 9.45
N ASN A 145 -21.72 -7.59 10.43
CA ASN A 145 -22.03 -6.17 10.62
C ASN A 145 -21.03 -5.24 9.95
N TRP A 146 -19.75 -5.63 9.85
CA TRP A 146 -18.71 -4.74 9.34
C TRP A 146 -18.94 -4.39 7.86
N ARG A 147 -19.39 -5.38 7.08
CA ARG A 147 -19.70 -5.17 5.65
C ARG A 147 -20.69 -4.03 5.45
N ASN A 148 -21.83 -4.11 6.14
CA ASN A 148 -22.93 -3.16 5.96
C ASN A 148 -22.67 -1.82 6.67
N SER A 149 -21.96 -1.85 7.79
CA SER A 149 -21.75 -0.64 8.60
C SER A 149 -20.55 0.20 8.15
N VAL A 150 -19.56 -0.43 7.52
CA VAL A 150 -18.27 0.20 7.19
C VAL A 150 -17.86 -0.06 5.74
N SER A 151 -17.72 -1.33 5.32
CA SER A 151 -17.06 -1.65 4.06
C SER A 151 -17.77 -1.08 2.83
N ILE A 152 -19.10 -1.23 2.72
CA ILE A 152 -19.85 -0.77 1.54
C ILE A 152 -19.64 0.73 1.34
N THR A 153 -19.90 1.52 2.38
CA THR A 153 -19.77 2.98 2.35
C THR A 153 -18.32 3.41 2.15
N ALA A 154 -17.34 2.75 2.78
CA ALA A 154 -15.94 3.06 2.57
C ALA A 154 -15.49 2.81 1.10
N HIS A 155 -15.97 1.72 0.49
CA HIS A 155 -15.70 1.44 -0.92
C HIS A 155 -16.40 2.43 -1.87
N GLN A 156 -17.61 2.86 -1.55
CA GLN A 156 -18.31 3.92 -2.29
C GLN A 156 -17.53 5.23 -2.22
N THR A 157 -17.17 5.69 -1.01
CA THR A 157 -16.37 6.90 -0.84
C THR A 157 -15.01 6.81 -1.57
N LEU A 158 -14.37 5.64 -1.62
CA LEU A 158 -13.14 5.45 -2.41
C LEU A 158 -13.38 5.65 -3.91
N GLN A 159 -14.46 5.09 -4.44
CA GLN A 159 -14.80 5.20 -5.85
C GLN A 159 -15.17 6.64 -6.21
N GLU A 160 -15.98 7.31 -5.38
CA GLU A 160 -16.37 8.70 -5.56
C GLU A 160 -15.15 9.63 -5.48
N LYS A 161 -14.26 9.43 -4.51
CA LYS A 161 -13.00 10.20 -4.43
C LYS A 161 -12.09 9.94 -5.62
N LYS A 162 -12.10 8.74 -6.19
CA LYS A 162 -11.33 8.41 -7.38
C LYS A 162 -11.93 9.08 -8.63
N TRP A 163 -13.26 9.09 -8.75
CA TRP A 163 -13.98 9.72 -9.86
C TRP A 163 -13.86 11.25 -9.82
N ASN A 164 -14.02 11.84 -8.64
CA ASN A 164 -13.98 13.29 -8.43
C ASN A 164 -12.55 13.84 -8.32
N LYS A 165 -11.53 12.97 -8.39
CA LYS A 165 -10.16 13.44 -8.47
C LYS A 165 -9.95 13.97 -9.88
N ASP A 166 -9.67 15.26 -10.01
CA ASP A 166 -9.24 15.84 -11.27
C ASP A 166 -8.12 14.96 -11.84
N ASP A 167 -8.31 14.53 -13.07
CA ASP A 167 -7.29 13.81 -13.82
C ASP A 167 -6.11 14.77 -13.98
N ASP A 168 -5.12 14.65 -13.08
CA ASP A 168 -3.83 15.33 -13.14
C ASP A 168 -3.02 14.69 -14.27
N ILE A 169 -3.56 14.78 -15.48
CA ILE A 169 -2.89 14.45 -16.72
C ILE A 169 -1.81 15.50 -16.84
N PRO A 170 -0.51 15.11 -16.82
CA PRO A 170 0.55 16.07 -17.01
C PRO A 170 0.29 16.80 -18.32
N LEU A 171 0.26 18.13 -18.27
CA LEU A 171 0.15 18.95 -19.47
C LEU A 171 1.15 18.44 -20.51
N THR A 172 0.73 18.26 -21.75
CA THR A 172 1.57 17.73 -22.84
C THR A 172 2.92 18.45 -22.92
N LYS A 173 2.93 19.75 -22.62
CA LYS A 173 4.15 20.57 -22.50
C LYS A 173 5.15 20.04 -21.46
N ASN A 174 4.69 19.63 -20.29
CA ASN A 174 5.54 19.12 -19.22
C ASN A 174 6.13 17.75 -19.59
N VAL A 175 5.35 16.89 -20.26
CA VAL A 175 5.83 15.58 -20.75
C VAL A 175 6.92 15.78 -21.81
N ILE A 176 6.71 16.71 -22.75
CA ILE A 176 7.70 17.05 -23.78
C ILE A 176 8.97 17.63 -23.15
N ALA A 177 8.84 18.59 -22.24
CA ALA A 177 9.99 19.20 -21.56
C ALA A 177 10.81 18.17 -20.76
N LEU A 178 10.14 17.24 -20.08
CA LEU A 178 10.80 16.16 -19.35
C LEU A 178 11.52 15.19 -20.30
N ARG A 179 10.88 14.79 -21.41
CA ARG A 179 11.50 13.94 -22.43
C ARG A 179 12.76 14.58 -23.01
N ASP A 180 12.66 15.84 -23.39
CA ASP A 180 13.77 16.57 -24.03
C ASP A 180 14.94 16.74 -23.06
N HIS A 181 14.64 17.02 -21.78
CA HIS A 181 15.65 17.04 -20.73
C HIS A 181 16.33 15.67 -20.54
N LEU A 182 15.57 14.58 -20.47
CA LEU A 182 16.13 13.24 -20.32
C LEU A 182 17.02 12.85 -21.51
N ARG A 183 16.64 13.19 -22.74
CA ARG A 183 17.50 12.96 -23.92
C ARG A 183 18.81 13.73 -23.84
N MET A 184 18.75 15.01 -23.47
CA MET A 184 19.94 15.84 -23.31
C MET A 184 20.92 15.26 -22.26
N VAL A 185 20.39 14.78 -21.12
CA VAL A 185 21.22 14.16 -20.06
C VAL A 185 21.81 12.82 -20.53
N GLU A 186 21.03 12.02 -21.27
CA GLU A 186 21.48 10.76 -21.84
C GLU A 186 22.65 10.97 -22.81
N ASP A 187 22.53 11.93 -23.73
CA ASP A 187 23.56 12.24 -24.73
C ASP A 187 24.85 12.71 -24.07
N ASP A 188 24.77 13.61 -23.08
CA ASP A 188 25.94 14.08 -22.31
C ASP A 188 26.61 12.95 -21.53
N ALA A 189 25.83 12.11 -20.84
CA ALA A 189 26.35 10.98 -20.09
C ALA A 189 27.01 9.93 -21.02
N ARG A 190 26.40 9.65 -22.17
CA ARG A 190 26.93 8.75 -23.20
C ARG A 190 28.23 9.27 -23.81
N ALA A 191 28.30 10.57 -24.12
CA ALA A 191 29.52 11.19 -24.62
C ALA A 191 30.67 11.07 -23.62
N LYS A 192 30.41 11.33 -22.33
CA LYS A 192 31.41 11.20 -21.26
C LYS A 192 31.91 9.77 -21.07
N LEU A 193 31.02 8.78 -21.15
CA LEU A 193 31.38 7.37 -21.00
C LEU A 193 32.17 6.81 -22.19
N THR A 194 31.90 7.32 -23.40
CA THR A 194 32.65 6.94 -24.62
C THR A 194 34.10 7.45 -24.57
N GLN A 195 34.36 8.58 -23.89
CA GLN A 195 35.70 9.14 -23.76
C GLN A 195 36.52 8.50 -22.62
N GLN A 196 35.90 8.28 -21.46
CA GLN A 196 36.56 7.71 -20.30
C GLN A 196 35.57 7.02 -19.35
N MET A 197 36.03 6.02 -18.61
CA MET A 197 35.21 5.42 -17.55
C MET A 197 34.96 6.45 -16.44
N ASN A 198 33.72 6.92 -16.35
CA ASN A 198 33.28 7.90 -15.36
C ASN A 198 32.07 7.36 -14.59
N LEU A 199 32.24 7.10 -13.29
CA LEU A 199 31.19 6.53 -12.44
C LEU A 199 29.96 7.45 -12.32
N SER A 200 30.15 8.77 -12.33
CA SER A 200 29.04 9.73 -12.28
C SER A 200 28.25 9.72 -13.58
N ALA A 201 28.92 9.66 -14.73
CA ALA A 201 28.26 9.56 -16.03
C ALA A 201 27.48 8.24 -16.17
N TYR A 202 28.02 7.13 -15.63
CA TYR A 202 27.33 5.84 -15.59
C TYR A 202 26.06 5.88 -14.73
N LYS A 203 26.12 6.49 -13.55
CA LYS A 203 24.95 6.69 -12.69
C LYS A 203 23.88 7.54 -13.37
N ASN A 204 24.28 8.69 -13.93
CA ASN A 204 23.36 9.58 -14.64
C ASN A 204 22.67 8.85 -15.81
N LEU A 205 23.42 8.06 -16.58
CA LEU A 205 22.86 7.29 -17.68
C LEU A 205 21.84 6.26 -17.19
N ASN A 206 22.15 5.51 -16.14
CA ASN A 206 21.23 4.52 -15.56
C ASN A 206 19.95 5.16 -15.03
N GLU A 207 20.06 6.26 -14.28
CA GLU A 207 18.89 6.99 -13.75
C GLU A 207 18.02 7.55 -14.88
N THR A 208 18.66 8.10 -15.92
CA THR A 208 17.97 8.64 -17.10
C THR A 208 17.22 7.56 -17.86
N VAL A 209 17.86 6.42 -18.13
CA VAL A 209 17.23 5.27 -18.81
C VAL A 209 16.09 4.71 -17.97
N LEU A 210 16.26 4.58 -16.65
CA LEU A 210 15.20 4.13 -15.76
C LEU A 210 13.99 5.09 -15.80
N ALA A 211 14.23 6.41 -15.75
CA ALA A 211 13.18 7.41 -15.85
C ALA A 211 12.44 7.33 -17.20
N GLN A 212 13.15 7.16 -18.31
CA GLN A 212 12.54 6.97 -19.63
C GLN A 212 11.66 5.70 -19.68
N VAL A 213 12.13 4.58 -19.13
CA VAL A 213 11.37 3.32 -19.06
C VAL A 213 10.09 3.49 -18.20
N ILE A 214 10.19 4.20 -17.07
CA ILE A 214 9.06 4.52 -16.19
C ILE A 214 8.01 5.36 -16.93
N ILE A 215 8.45 6.43 -17.61
CA ILE A 215 7.58 7.34 -18.35
C ILE A 215 6.89 6.60 -19.51
N PHE A 216 7.66 5.85 -20.30
CA PHE A 216 7.15 5.11 -21.45
C PHE A 216 6.09 4.08 -21.05
N ASN A 217 6.33 3.34 -19.97
CA ASN A 217 5.41 2.31 -19.50
C ASN A 217 4.27 2.86 -18.64
N LYS A 218 4.31 4.13 -18.23
CA LYS A 218 3.39 4.75 -17.25
C LYS A 218 3.26 3.90 -15.97
N ARG A 219 4.34 3.23 -15.56
CA ARG A 219 4.39 2.32 -14.40
C ARG A 219 5.02 3.02 -13.19
N ARG A 220 4.71 2.56 -11.98
CA ARG A 220 5.36 3.10 -10.77
C ARG A 220 6.81 2.60 -10.68
N GLU A 221 7.67 3.35 -9.99
CA GLU A 221 9.10 3.03 -9.80
C GLU A 221 9.34 1.57 -9.36
N GLY A 222 8.52 1.06 -8.44
CA GLY A 222 8.66 -0.31 -7.91
C GLY A 222 8.18 -1.41 -8.85
N GLU A 223 7.41 -1.08 -9.88
CA GLU A 223 7.05 -2.01 -10.96
C GLU A 223 8.14 -2.02 -12.03
N ALA A 224 8.67 -0.85 -12.39
CA ALA A 224 9.77 -0.72 -13.34
C ALA A 224 11.06 -1.37 -12.81
N SER A 225 11.35 -1.23 -11.52
CA SER A 225 12.55 -1.81 -10.88
C SER A 225 12.53 -3.35 -10.83
N ARG A 226 11.37 -3.98 -11.05
CA ARG A 226 11.19 -5.44 -11.06
C ARG A 226 11.19 -6.01 -12.47
N LEU A 227 11.38 -5.18 -13.50
CA LEU A 227 11.43 -5.62 -14.88
C LEU A 227 12.70 -6.44 -15.12
N THR A 228 12.54 -7.73 -15.42
CA THR A 228 13.67 -8.61 -15.73
C THR A 228 14.02 -8.56 -17.21
N LEU A 229 15.29 -8.85 -17.54
CA LEU A 229 15.75 -8.96 -18.94
C LEU A 229 14.98 -10.04 -19.72
N ASP A 230 14.58 -11.12 -19.05
CA ASP A 230 13.77 -12.17 -19.67
C ASP A 230 12.35 -11.68 -19.99
N THR A 231 11.75 -10.87 -19.12
CA THR A 231 10.45 -10.23 -19.39
C THR A 231 10.55 -9.27 -20.57
N TYR A 232 11.64 -8.50 -20.65
CA TYR A 232 11.90 -7.58 -21.75
C TYR A 232 12.05 -8.32 -23.09
N LYS A 233 12.88 -9.36 -23.14
CA LYS A 233 13.17 -10.12 -24.38
C LYS A 233 11.99 -10.93 -24.92
N LYS A 234 11.05 -11.35 -24.06
CA LYS A 234 9.88 -12.17 -24.42
C LYS A 234 8.69 -11.37 -24.97
N ALA A 235 8.77 -10.04 -24.93
CA ALA A 235 7.71 -9.19 -25.46
C ALA A 235 7.86 -9.09 -26.99
N SER A 236 7.17 -9.94 -27.76
CA SER A 236 7.19 -9.91 -29.23
C SER A 236 5.81 -9.65 -29.85
N THR A 237 5.76 -8.62 -30.70
CA THR A 237 4.98 -8.50 -31.95
C THR A 237 3.46 -8.75 -31.91
N ASN A 238 2.67 -7.80 -31.41
CA ASN A 238 1.25 -7.67 -31.81
C ASN A 238 0.75 -6.22 -31.72
N THR A 239 -0.31 -5.93 -32.49
CA THR A 239 -0.75 -4.64 -33.01
C THR A 239 -0.72 -3.47 -32.03
N VAL A 240 -0.02 -2.43 -32.47
CA VAL A 240 0.05 -1.10 -31.90
C VAL A 240 -1.36 -0.55 -31.61
N ASN A 241 -1.54 0.04 -30.43
CA ASN A 241 -2.76 0.79 -30.09
C ASN A 241 -2.76 2.12 -30.88
N GLU A 242 -3.66 2.23 -31.87
CA GLU A 242 -3.70 3.34 -32.83
C GLU A 242 -3.82 4.72 -32.18
N ASP A 243 -4.47 4.84 -31.01
CA ASP A 243 -4.65 6.11 -30.30
C ASP A 243 -3.34 6.63 -29.70
N ILE A 244 -2.47 5.72 -29.27
CA ILE A 244 -1.11 6.06 -28.80
C ILE A 244 -0.27 6.47 -30.01
N TYR A 245 -0.39 5.73 -31.11
CA TYR A 245 0.35 6.03 -32.34
C TYR A 245 -0.03 7.40 -32.91
N SER A 246 -1.32 7.70 -33.05
CA SER A 246 -1.80 8.96 -33.63
C SER A 246 -1.38 10.19 -32.80
N THR A 247 -1.31 10.06 -31.48
CA THR A 247 -0.85 11.14 -30.58
C THR A 247 0.64 11.44 -30.75
N PHE A 248 1.48 10.44 -31.05
CA PHE A 248 2.93 10.65 -31.24
C PHE A 248 3.29 11.07 -32.68
N TYR A 249 2.54 10.63 -33.70
CA TYR A 249 2.77 11.00 -35.10
C TYR A 249 2.24 12.41 -35.46
N SER A 250 1.12 12.86 -34.89
CA SER A 250 0.56 14.19 -35.17
C SER A 250 1.43 15.36 -34.69
N THR A 251 2.36 15.11 -33.77
CA THR A 251 3.31 16.12 -33.24
C THR A 251 4.68 16.13 -33.92
N GLY A 252 4.88 15.47 -35.07
CA GLY A 252 6.11 15.60 -35.86
C GLY A 252 7.37 14.97 -35.21
N VAL A 253 7.21 13.91 -34.42
CA VAL A 253 8.31 13.26 -33.68
C VAL A 253 9.03 12.16 -34.49
N CYS A 254 8.57 11.83 -35.70
CA CYS A 254 9.19 10.83 -36.56
C CYS A 254 9.96 11.47 -37.73
N THR A 255 11.24 11.77 -37.52
CA THR A 255 12.21 11.83 -38.63
C THR A 255 13.50 11.06 -38.36
N VAL A 256 13.70 10.43 -37.20
CA VAL A 256 14.93 9.69 -36.93
C VAL A 256 14.65 8.44 -36.10
N LEU A 257 13.89 7.49 -36.65
CA LEU A 257 13.92 6.08 -36.23
C LEU A 257 13.56 5.22 -37.46
N GLU A 258 14.43 5.26 -38.47
CA GLU A 258 14.48 4.21 -39.48
C GLU A 258 15.02 2.94 -38.84
N THR A 259 14.13 2.12 -38.30
CA THR A 259 14.10 0.64 -38.43
C THR A 259 12.92 0.14 -37.59
N GLY A 260 11.87 -0.33 -38.26
CA GLY A 260 10.58 -0.68 -37.68
C GLY A 260 10.54 -1.91 -36.76
N GLU A 261 11.69 -2.39 -36.26
CA GLU A 261 11.76 -3.57 -35.39
C GLU A 261 11.77 -3.23 -33.89
N GLU A 262 12.29 -2.07 -33.48
CA GLU A 262 12.42 -1.70 -32.04
C GLU A 262 11.08 -1.28 -31.41
N PHE A 263 10.13 -0.76 -32.20
CA PHE A 263 8.86 -0.25 -31.68
C PHE A 263 7.88 -1.36 -31.22
N GLN A 264 8.02 -2.58 -31.75
CA GLN A 264 7.10 -3.69 -31.46
C GLN A 264 7.38 -4.39 -30.11
N GLN A 265 8.57 -4.21 -29.53
CA GLN A 265 8.96 -4.95 -28.32
C GLN A 265 8.34 -4.43 -27.02
N ILE A 266 7.90 -3.16 -26.96
CA ILE A 266 7.75 -2.48 -25.65
C ILE A 266 6.26 -2.29 -25.24
N SER A 267 5.30 -2.53 -26.13
CA SER A 267 3.86 -2.29 -25.85
C SER A 267 3.18 -3.33 -24.94
N TYR A 268 3.81 -4.49 -24.69
CA TYR A 268 3.19 -5.63 -23.99
C TYR A 268 3.05 -5.46 -22.47
N ILE A 269 3.67 -4.43 -21.86
CA ILE A 269 3.61 -4.24 -20.40
C ILE A 269 2.24 -3.69 -19.93
N LYS A 270 1.30 -3.40 -20.84
CA LYS A 270 -0.04 -2.89 -20.49
C LYS A 270 -1.07 -3.93 -20.04
N ASN A 271 -0.85 -5.24 -20.23
CA ASN A 271 -1.90 -6.27 -20.00
C ASN A 271 -1.51 -7.41 -19.03
N LYS A 272 -0.71 -7.10 -18.01
CA LYS A 272 -0.71 -7.85 -16.75
C LYS A 272 -0.89 -6.91 -15.57
#